data_AF-A0A2B3TRD3-F1
#
_entry.id   AF-A0A2B3TRD3-F1
#
_cell.length_a   1.000
_cell.length_b   1.000
_cell.length_c   1.000
_cell.angle_alpha   90.00
_cell.angle_beta   90.00
_cell.angle_gamma   90.00
#
_symmetry.space_group_name_H-M   'P 1'
#
loop_
_entity.id
_entity.type
_entity.pdbx_description
1 polymer ?
#
loop_
_entity_poly.entity_id
_entity_poly.type
_entity_poly.pdbx_seq_one_letter_code
_entity_poly.pdbx_strand_id
1 'polypeptide(L)' 'HRLTKQQQQKRLQDQAVREKKKGMKYSPRSKRLSGINVYMTNTPTDIVPMGQVHDWYSLRWQIEILFKTWKSFFQIHHC' A
#
# COMPACT_ATOMS: atom_id res chain seq x y z
N HIS A 1 -12.92 0.30 2.79
CA HIS A 1 -12.70 -1.07 3.30
C HIS A 1 -11.84 -1.01 4.57
N ARG A 2 -12.33 -1.54 5.70
CA ARG A 2 -11.60 -1.54 6.98
C ARG A 2 -10.50 -2.61 6.92
N LEU A 3 -9.26 -2.30 7.32
CA LEU A 3 -8.20 -3.31 7.35
C LEU A 3 -8.62 -4.49 8.24
N THR A 4 -8.23 -5.69 7.84
CA THR A 4 -8.36 -6.85 8.73
C THR A 4 -7.43 -6.69 9.94
N LYS A 5 -7.81 -7.25 11.09
CA LYS A 5 -7.04 -7.13 12.33
C LYS A 5 -5.58 -7.57 12.16
N GLN A 6 -5.33 -8.60 11.35
CA GLN A 6 -4.00 -9.09 11.03
C GLN A 6 -3.17 -8.08 10.22
N GLN A 7 -3.77 -7.45 9.20
CA GLN A 7 -3.09 -6.42 8.40
C GLN A 7 -2.73 -5.19 9.25
N GLN A 8 -3.63 -4.81 10.17
CA GLN A 8 -3.39 -3.71 11.08
C GLN A 8 -2.22 -4.00 12.04
N GLN A 9 -2.15 -5.22 12.58
CA GLN A 9 -1.05 -5.63 13.46
C GLN A 9 0.30 -5.63 12.73
N LYS A 10 0.36 -6.14 11.51
CA LYS A 10 1.58 -6.14 10.68
C LYS A 10 2.07 -4.71 10.42
N ARG A 11 1.15 -3.78 10.10
CA ARG A 11 1.49 -2.36 9.90
C ARG A 11 2.01 -1.67 11.15
N LEU A 12 1.53 -2.04 12.34
CA LEU A 12 2.04 -1.51 13.61
C LEU A 12 3.47 -2.00 13.88
N GLN A 13 3.75 -3.27 13.58
CA GLN A 13 5.11 -3.82 13.68
C GLN A 13 6.07 -3.14 12.71
N ASP A 14 5.69 -2.97 11.44
CA ASP A 14 6.50 -2.28 10.44
C ASP A 14 6.76 -0.81 10.80
N GLN A 15 5.76 -0.14 11.41
CA GLN A 15 5.92 1.21 11.94
C GLN A 15 6.92 1.25 13.09
N ALA A 16 6.85 0.32 14.04
CA ALA A 16 7.81 0.24 15.14
C ALA A 16 9.25 0.03 14.64
N VAL A 17 9.43 -0.83 13.63
CA VAL A 17 10.74 -1.03 12.96
C VAL A 17 11.24 0.26 12.30
N ARG A 18 10.36 1.00 11.61
CA ARG A 18 10.71 2.28 10.98
C ARG A 18 11.00 3.39 11.98
N GLU A 19 10.26 3.48 13.08
CA GLU A 19 10.51 4.43 14.17
C GLU A 19 11.89 4.17 14.78
N LYS A 20 12.22 2.89 15.05
CA LYS A 20 13.54 2.49 15.56
C LYS A 20 14.66 2.79 14.55
N LYS A 21 14.44 2.53 13.26
CA LYS A 21 15.44 2.76 12.20
C LYS A 21 15.70 4.25 11.93
N LYS A 22 14.67 5.11 12.05
CA LYS A 22 14.77 6.56 11.80
C LYS A 22 15.03 7.39 13.06
N GLY A 23 14.96 6.80 14.25
CA GLY A 23 15.10 7.53 15.52
C GLY A 23 14.00 8.55 15.80
N MET A 24 12.87 8.48 15.10
CA MET A 24 11.76 9.44 15.21
C MET A 24 10.48 8.73 15.68
N LYS A 25 9.73 9.36 16.58
CA LYS A 25 8.42 8.88 17.04
C LYS A 25 7.31 9.58 16.27
N TYR A 26 6.41 8.81 15.66
CA TYR A 26 5.24 9.38 14.97
C TYR A 26 4.18 9.82 15.98
N SER A 27 3.46 10.90 15.65
CA SER A 27 2.39 11.43 16.49
C SER A 27 1.20 10.46 16.57
N PRO A 28 0.39 10.50 17.65
CA PRO A 28 -0.79 9.65 17.80
C PRO A 28 -1.80 9.80 16.66
N ARG A 29 -1.93 11.03 16.14
CA ARG A 29 -2.78 11.35 14.98
C ARG A 29 -2.29 10.65 13.71
N SER A 30 -0.97 10.65 13.47
CA SER A 30 -0.36 9.97 12.31
C SER A 30 -0.50 8.45 12.41
N LYS A 31 -0.36 7.89 13.61
CA LYS A 31 -0.60 6.46 13.88
C LYS A 31 -2.05 6.07 13.59
N ARG A 32 -3.03 6.91 13.98
CA ARG A 32 -4.45 6.68 13.68
C ARG A 32 -4.76 6.71 12.18
N LEU A 33 -4.18 7.66 11.44
CA LEU A 33 -4.37 7.77 9.99
C LEU A 33 -3.76 6.59 9.21
N SER A 34 -2.69 5.97 9.73
CA SER A 34 -2.05 4.80 9.09
C SER A 34 -2.95 3.56 8.97
N GLY A 35 -4.03 3.50 9.76
CA GLY A 35 -5.03 2.46 9.73
C GLY A 35 -6.14 2.67 8.68
N ILE A 36 -6.04 3.71 7.85
CA ILE A 36 -7.03 4.03 6.82
C ILE A 36 -6.40 3.80 5.45
N ASN A 37 -7.10 3.06 4.59
CA ASN A 37 -6.76 2.97 3.17
C ASN A 37 -7.70 3.89 2.39
N VAL A 38 -7.13 4.87 1.69
CA VAL A 38 -7.86 5.77 0.79
C VAL A 38 -7.56 5.35 -0.64
N TYR A 39 -8.62 5.09 -1.41
CA TYR A 39 -8.54 4.83 -2.84
C TYR A 39 -9.10 6.04 -3.58
N MET A 40 -8.41 6.49 -4.62
CA MET A 40 -8.82 7.63 -5.45
C MET A 40 -9.04 7.11 -6.86
N THR A 41 -10.30 7.05 -7.31
CA THR A 41 -10.68 6.54 -8.64
C THR A 41 -11.39 7.64 -9.43
N ASN A 42 -11.12 7.74 -10.74
CA ASN A 42 -11.85 8.63 -11.65
C ASN A 42 -13.25 8.08 -12.03
N THR A 43 -13.56 6.87 -11.58
CA THR A 43 -14.81 6.17 -11.86
C THR A 43 -15.81 6.40 -10.72
N PRO A 44 -17.08 6.73 -11.02
CA PRO A 44 -18.11 6.89 -10.01
C PRO A 44 -18.37 5.58 -9.25
N THR A 45 -18.73 5.69 -7.97
CA THR A 45 -19.01 4.57 -7.06
C THR A 45 -20.13 3.65 -7.52
N ASP A 46 -20.99 4.11 -8.44
CA ASP A 46 -22.09 3.35 -9.02
C ASP A 46 -21.63 2.28 -10.02
N ILE A 47 -20.46 2.46 -10.64
CA ILE A 47 -19.93 1.54 -11.67
C ILE A 47 -19.04 0.46 -11.03
N VAL A 48 -18.32 0.81 -9.96
CA VAL A 48 -17.41 -0.14 -9.28
C VAL A 48 -17.70 -0.13 -7.78
N PRO A 49 -18.37 -1.17 -7.25
CA PRO A 49 -18.57 -1.28 -5.82
C PRO A 49 -17.22 -1.37 -5.10
N MET A 50 -17.12 -0.74 -3.93
CA MET A 50 -15.89 -0.62 -3.12
C MET A 50 -15.14 -1.95 -2.88
N GLY A 51 -15.83 -3.10 -2.97
CA GLY A 51 -15.22 -4.43 -2.89
C GLY A 51 -14.30 -4.76 -4.07
N GLN A 52 -14.67 -4.37 -5.29
CA GLN A 52 -13.90 -4.70 -6.50
C GLN A 52 -12.72 -3.74 -6.72
N VAL A 53 -12.81 -2.49 -6.25
CA VAL A 53 -11.70 -1.53 -6.33
C VAL A 53 -10.42 -2.12 -5.70
N HIS A 54 -10.56 -2.87 -4.62
CA HIS A 54 -9.44 -3.52 -3.94
C HIS A 54 -8.71 -4.53 -4.85
N ASP A 55 -9.47 -5.36 -5.57
CA ASP A 55 -8.91 -6.39 -6.44
C ASP A 55 -8.22 -5.78 -7.65
N TRP A 56 -8.82 -4.74 -8.24
CA TRP A 56 -8.24 -3.99 -9.35
C TRP A 56 -6.94 -3.27 -8.95
N TYR A 57 -6.90 -2.65 -7.77
CA TYR A 57 -5.66 -2.05 -7.25
C TYR A 57 -4.60 -3.10 -6.92
N SER A 58 -4.99 -4.30 -6.51
CA SER A 58 -4.07 -5.41 -6.25
C SER A 58 -3.44 -5.92 -7.55
N LEU A 59 -4.23 -6.04 -8.63
CA LEU A 59 -3.75 -6.38 -9.96
C LEU A 59 -2.78 -5.34 -10.53
N ARG A 60 -3.10 -4.05 -10.38
CA ARG A 60 -2.21 -2.96 -10.80
C ARG A 60 -0.85 -3.07 -10.10
N TRP A 61 -0.84 -3.37 -8.80
CA TRP A 61 0.39 -3.55 -8.04
C TRP A 61 1.18 -4.79 -8.49
N GLN A 62 0.53 -5.90 -8.81
CA GLN A 62 1.21 -7.09 -9.34
C GLN A 62 1.92 -6.80 -10.67
N ILE A 63 1.25 -6.08 -11.57
CA ILE A 63 1.84 -5.69 -12.86
C ILE A 63 3.05 -4.77 -12.64
N GLU A 64 2.97 -3.81 -11.72
CA GLU A 64 4.12 -2.96 -11.36
C GLU A 64 5.31 -3.77 -10.82
N ILE A 65 5.07 -4.76 -9.97
CA ILE A 65 6.13 -5.64 -9.46
C ILE A 65 6.76 -6.42 -10.61
N LEU A 66 5.95 -6.98 -11.49
CA LEU A 66 6.45 -7.74 -12.64
C LEU A 66 7.34 -6.86 -13.52
N PHE A 67 6.91 -5.63 -13.84
CA PHE A 67 7.76 -4.70 -14.58
C PHE A 67 9.00 -4.27 -13.79
N LYS A 68 8.93 -4.14 -12.47
CA LYS A 68 10.09 -3.80 -11.64
C LYS A 68 11.10 -4.93 -11.56
N THR A 69 10.65 -6.18 -11.44
CA THR A 69 11.53 -7.35 -11.46
C THR A 69 12.15 -7.51 -12.84
N TRP A 70 11.35 -7.41 -13.92
CA TRP A 70 11.87 -7.48 -15.29
C TRP A 70 12.93 -6.42 -15.55
N LYS A 71 12.70 -5.16 -15.20
CA LYS A 71 13.73 -4.11 -15.34
C LYS A 71 14.99 -4.37 -14.52
N SER A 72 14.87 -4.99 -13.35
CA SER A 72 16.02 -5.38 -12.52
C SER A 72 16.79 -6.58 -13.08
N PHE A 73 16.08 -7.58 -13.61
CA PHE A 73 16.68 -8.79 -14.18
C PHE A 73 17.31 -8.54 -15.54
N PHE A 74 16.64 -7.76 -16.39
CA PHE A 74 17.09 -7.44 -17.74
C PHE A 74 17.97 -6.18 -17.81
N GLN A 75 18.22 -5.50 -16.67
CA GLN A 75 19.02 -4.27 -16.59
C GLN A 75 18.71 -3.22 -17.67
N ILE A 76 17.43 -3.10 -18.08
CA ILE A 76 16.96 -2.18 -19.15
C ILE A 76 16.98 -0.69 -18.69
N HIS A 77 17.79 -0.38 -17.68
CA HIS A 77 18.11 0.97 -17.24
C HIS A 77 19.48 1.44 -17.78
N HIS A 78 20.21 0.58 -18.51
CA HIS A 78 21.42 0.95 -19.24
C HIS A 78 21.14 1.09 -20.74
N CYS A 79 20.57 2.23 -21.12
CA CYS A 79 20.81 2.88 -22.40
C CYS A 79 21.09 4.36 -22.13
#